data_AF-A0A1L3GRE8-F1
#
_entry.id   AF-A0A1L3GRE8-F1
#
_cell.length_a   1.000
_cell.length_b   1.000
_cell.length_c   1.000
_cell.angle_alpha   90.00
_cell.angle_beta   90.00
_cell.angle_gamma   90.00
#
_symmetry.space_group_name_H-M   'P 1'
#
loop_
_entity.id
_entity.type
_entity.pdbx_description
1 polymer ?
#
loop_
_entity_poly.entity_id
_entity_poly.type
_entity_poly.pdbx_seq_one_letter_code
_entity_poly.pdbx_strand_id
1 'polypeptide(L)'
;MKLSARVRLTPEDRQEIWHIYQTGGANITDIAERFNVSRPTIYKVIERARKHEFAPRKSTNLRYRNLRYGLKRLAKVERNLEGSC
;
A
#
# COMPACT_ATOMS: atom_id res chain seq x y z
N MET A 1 -2.70 -24.20 -6.65
CA MET A 1 -2.54 -22.96 -5.84
C MET A 1 -1.82 -21.92 -6.69
N LYS A 2 -2.54 -20.94 -7.23
CA LYS A 2 -1.91 -19.84 -7.99
C LYS A 2 -1.31 -18.88 -6.98
N LEU A 3 0.02 -18.73 -6.97
CA LEU A 3 0.67 -17.61 -6.29
C LEU A 3 0.01 -16.33 -6.79
N SER A 4 -0.67 -15.59 -5.91
CA SER A 4 -1.06 -14.22 -6.22
C SER A 4 0.23 -13.45 -6.42
N ALA A 5 0.65 -13.29 -7.68
CA ALA A 5 1.59 -12.26 -8.03
C ALA A 5 1.07 -11.00 -7.34
N ARG A 6 1.88 -10.40 -6.46
CA ARG A 6 1.54 -9.22 -5.64
C ARG A 6 1.34 -8.00 -6.55
N VAL A 7 0.38 -8.05 -7.46
CA VAL A 7 -0.12 -6.89 -8.16
C VAL A 7 -0.87 -6.11 -7.09
N ARG A 8 -0.24 -5.01 -6.65
CA ARG A 8 -0.91 -4.05 -5.78
C ARG A 8 -2.11 -3.52 -6.56
N LEU A 9 -3.28 -3.42 -5.94
CA LEU A 9 -4.39 -2.64 -6.51
C LEU A 9 -3.82 -1.31 -7.03
N THR A 10 -4.01 -1.08 -8.32
CA THR A 10 -3.61 0.15 -8.97
C THR A 10 -4.51 1.29 -8.46
N PRO A 11 -4.12 2.56 -8.63
CA PRO A 11 -5.01 3.68 -8.35
C PRO A 11 -6.33 3.58 -9.13
N GLU A 12 -6.27 3.11 -10.37
CA GLU A 12 -7.40 2.89 -11.28
C GLU A 12 -8.37 1.85 -10.72
N ASP A 13 -7.86 0.68 -10.28
CA ASP A 13 -8.68 -0.36 -9.66
C ASP A 13 -9.43 0.17 -8.43
N ARG A 14 -8.79 1.04 -7.64
CA ARG A 14 -9.43 1.62 -6.44
C ARG A 14 -10.53 2.60 -6.80
N GLN A 15 -10.38 3.34 -7.89
CA GLN A 15 -11.43 4.22 -8.41
C GLN A 15 -12.60 3.41 -8.95
N GLU A 16 -12.32 2.32 -9.67
CA GLU A 16 -13.36 1.42 -10.19
C GLU A 16 -14.14 0.75 -9.05
N ILE A 17 -13.46 0.26 -8.01
CA ILE A 17 -14.11 -0.27 -6.80
C ILE A 17 -15.03 0.77 -6.15
N TRP A 18 -14.57 2.02 -6.07
CA TRP A 18 -15.36 3.10 -5.50
C TRP A 18 -16.60 3.42 -6.36
N HIS A 19 -16.44 3.45 -7.67
CA HIS A 19 -17.55 3.67 -8.61
C HIS A 19 -18.60 2.55 -8.50
N ILE A 20 -18.18 1.28 -8.50
CA ILE A 20 -19.07 0.12 -8.33
C ILE A 20 -19.81 0.19 -6.99
N TYR A 21 -19.11 0.56 -5.92
CA TYR A 21 -19.71 0.71 -4.58
C TYR A 21 -20.75 1.83 -4.54
N GLN A 22 -20.50 2.97 -5.20
CA GLN A 22 -21.46 4.09 -5.25
C GLN A 22 -22.69 3.78 -6.09
N THR A 23 -22.52 3.10 -7.23
CA THR A 23 -23.64 2.70 -8.10
C THR A 23 -24.53 1.64 -7.45
N GLY A 24 -24.08 0.99 -6.36
CA GLY A 24 -24.90 0.08 -5.55
C GLY A 24 -25.20 -1.27 -6.23
N GLY A 25 -24.54 -1.57 -7.35
CA GLY A 25 -24.87 -2.72 -8.21
C GLY A 25 -24.20 -4.04 -7.86
N ALA A 26 -23.30 -4.09 -6.87
CA ALA A 26 -22.54 -5.32 -6.55
C ALA A 26 -22.33 -5.51 -5.05
N ASN A 27 -22.38 -6.76 -4.60
CA ASN A 27 -22.03 -7.10 -3.22
C ASN A 27 -20.53 -7.02 -3.01
N ILE A 28 -20.12 -6.80 -1.76
CA ILE A 28 -18.70 -6.72 -1.37
C ILE A 28 -17.95 -8.03 -1.68
N THR A 29 -18.66 -9.17 -1.63
CA THR A 29 -18.11 -10.48 -1.99
C THR A 29 -17.77 -10.54 -3.48
N ASP A 30 -18.70 -10.09 -4.34
CA ASP A 30 -18.52 -10.10 -5.80
C ASP A 30 -17.37 -9.16 -6.21
N ILE A 31 -17.27 -7.99 -5.55
CA ILE A 31 -16.15 -7.06 -5.76
C ILE A 31 -14.82 -7.72 -5.34
N ALA A 32 -14.80 -8.41 -4.20
CA ALA A 32 -13.60 -9.07 -3.72
C ALA A 32 -13.11 -10.18 -4.68
N GLU A 33 -14.04 -10.95 -5.25
CA GLU A 33 -13.75 -11.98 -6.24
C GLU A 33 -13.26 -11.38 -7.56
N ARG A 34 -13.94 -10.33 -8.06
CA ARG A 34 -13.57 -9.62 -9.30
C ARG A 34 -12.15 -9.09 -9.26
N PHE A 35 -11.75 -8.47 -8.15
CA PHE A 35 -10.40 -7.92 -7.98
C PHE A 35 -9.41 -8.90 -7.34
N ASN A 36 -9.82 -10.16 -7.13
CA ASN A 36 -9.02 -11.23 -6.53
C ASN A 36 -8.31 -10.79 -5.23
N VAL A 37 -9.05 -10.09 -4.37
CA VAL A 37 -8.55 -9.54 -3.10
C VAL A 37 -9.43 -9.97 -1.94
N SER A 38 -8.86 -9.96 -0.74
CA SER A 38 -9.64 -10.27 0.46
C SER A 38 -10.71 -9.21 0.73
N ARG A 39 -11.88 -9.60 1.25
CA ARG A 39 -12.93 -8.68 1.70
C ARG A 39 -12.41 -7.58 2.64
N PRO A 40 -11.52 -7.84 3.62
CA PRO A 40 -10.87 -6.80 4.43
C PRO A 40 -10.12 -5.74 3.61
N THR A 41 -9.53 -6.11 2.48
CA THR A 41 -8.87 -5.17 1.57
C THR A 41 -9.90 -4.22 0.95
N ILE A 42 -11.04 -4.74 0.50
CA ILE A 42 -12.13 -3.93 -0.06
C ILE A 42 -12.66 -2.93 0.97
N TYR A 43 -12.94 -3.36 2.20
CA TYR A 43 -13.36 -2.44 3.27
C TYR A 43 -12.36 -1.30 3.49
N LYS A 44 -11.06 -1.60 3.55
CA LYS A 44 -10.01 -0.58 3.67
C LYS A 44 -9.93 0.36 2.47
N VAL A 45 -10.16 -0.15 1.26
CA VAL A 45 -10.20 0.67 0.04
C VAL A 45 -11.40 1.61 0.08
N ILE A 46 -12.59 1.13 0.43
CA ILE A 46 -13.81 1.94 0.55
C ILE A 46 -13.65 3.02 1.63
N GLU A 47 -13.13 2.66 2.81
CA GLU A 47 -12.89 3.61 3.90
C GLU A 47 -11.98 4.77 3.46
N ARG A 48 -10.99 4.49 2.61
CA ARG A 48 -10.06 5.49 2.07
C ARG A 48 -10.62 6.26 0.88
N ALA A 49 -11.38 5.59 0.02
CA ALA A 49 -12.06 6.20 -1.11
C ALA A 49 -13.07 7.26 -0.65
N ARG A 50 -13.72 7.06 0.51
CA ARG A 50 -14.54 8.10 1.18
C ARG A 50 -13.76 9.39 1.48
N LYS A 51 -12.44 9.28 1.70
CA LYS A 51 -11.52 10.41 1.92
C LYS A 51 -10.85 10.87 0.62
N HIS A 52 -11.30 10.40 -0.54
CA HIS A 52 -10.72 10.65 -1.86
C HIS A 52 -9.25 10.19 -1.99
N GLU A 53 -8.83 9.19 -1.21
CA GLU A 53 -7.48 8.64 -1.25
C GLU A 53 -7.41 7.35 -2.08
N PHE A 54 -7.06 7.49 -3.37
CA PHE A 54 -6.94 6.35 -4.31
C PHE A 54 -5.50 5.90 -4.53
N ALA A 55 -4.52 6.72 -4.17
CA ALA A 55 -3.11 6.40 -4.36
C ALA A 55 -2.63 5.29 -3.39
N PRO A 56 -1.77 4.35 -3.84
CA PRO A 56 -1.18 3.37 -2.95
C PRO A 56 -0.24 4.09 -1.98
N ARG A 57 -0.48 3.95 -0.67
CA ARG A 57 0.45 4.49 0.33
C ARG A 57 1.81 3.83 0.18
N LYS A 58 2.85 4.66 0.15
CA LYS A 58 4.22 4.19 0.38
C LYS A 58 4.29 3.65 1.81
N SER A 59 4.88 2.48 2.00
CA SER A 59 5.21 1.96 3.33
C SER A 59 6.41 2.75 3.87
N THR A 60 6.21 4.04 4.12
CA THR A 60 7.24 4.88 4.69
C THR A 60 7.32 4.52 6.16
N ASN A 61 8.22 3.59 6.50
CA ASN A 61 8.40 3.19 7.88
C ASN A 61 8.97 4.38 8.66
N LEU A 62 8.14 4.97 9.53
CA LEU A 62 8.50 6.10 10.39
C LEU A 62 9.78 5.81 11.20
N ARG A 63 10.05 4.53 11.51
CA ARG A 63 11.30 4.07 12.15
C ARG A 63 12.56 4.53 11.41
N TYR A 64 12.50 4.64 10.09
CA TYR A 64 13.64 5.00 9.25
C TYR A 64 13.70 6.48 8.87
N ARG A 65 12.64 7.26 9.16
CA ARG A 65 12.59 8.71 8.94
C ARG A 65 12.99 9.55 10.16
N ASN A 66 13.23 8.94 11.32
CA ASN A 66 13.68 9.69 12.50
C ASN A 66 15.19 9.97 12.46
N LEU A 67 15.59 11.08 13.08
CA LEU A 67 16.97 11.55 13.16
C LEU A 67 17.90 10.47 13.73
N ARG A 68 17.45 9.76 14.77
CA ARG A 68 18.22 8.68 15.41
C ARG A 68 18.64 7.59 14.41
N TYR A 69 17.72 7.15 13.55
CA TYR A 69 18.03 6.16 12.52
C TYR A 69 18.90 6.76 11.41
N GLY A 70 18.69 8.03 11.06
CA GLY A 70 19.55 8.80 10.16
C GLY A 70 21.01 8.80 10.61
N LEU A 71 21.25 9.22 11.85
CA LEU A 71 22.57 9.25 12.48
C LEU A 71 23.20 7.85 12.58
N LYS A 72 22.42 6.83 12.98
CA LYS A 72 22.90 5.45 13.00
C LYS A 72 23.37 4.98 11.62
N ARG A 73 22.66 5.37 10.56
CA ARG A 73 23.00 4.99 9.18
C ARG A 73 24.21 5.78 8.69
N LEU A 74 24.31 7.06 9.03
CA LEU A 74 25.47 7.92 8.72
C LEU A 74 26.75 7.35 9.34
N ALA A 75 26.75 7.07 10.65
CA ALA A 75 27.89 6.50 11.36
C ALA A 75 28.30 5.09 10.87
N LYS A 76 27.39 4.37 10.19
CA LYS A 76 27.74 3.11 9.52
C LYS A 76 28.46 3.37 8.19
N VAL A 77 28.01 4.37 7.43
CA VAL A 77 28.61 4.73 6.15
C VAL A 77 30.01 5.31 6.36
N GLU A 78 30.18 6.20 7.33
CA GLU A 78 31.48 6.80 7.67
C GLU A 78 32.53 5.74 8.01
N ARG A 79 32.22 4.82 8.92
CA ARG A 79 33.12 3.69 9.26
C ARG A 79 33.50 2.81 8.07
N ASN A 80 32.58 2.62 7.11
CA ASN A 80 32.89 1.84 5.91
C ASN A 80 33.86 2.60 4.99
N LEU A 81 33.72 3.92 4.87
CA LEU A 81 34.62 4.76 4.07
C LEU A 81 36.02 4.81 4.69
N GLU A 82 36.10 4.96 6.02
CA GLU A 82 37.37 4.99 6.76
C GLU A 82 38.13 3.66 6.69
N GLY A 83 37.43 2.52 6.72
CA GLY A 83 38.04 1.19 6.62
C GLY A 83 38.35 0.72 5.19
N SER A 84 38.10 1.55 4.17
CA SER A 84 38.37 1.24 2.76
C SER A 84 39.69 1.84 2.23
N CYS A 85 40.52 2.40 3.13
CA CYS A 85 41.89 2.85 2.86
C CYS A 85 42.92 1.89 3.49
#